data_AF-A0A0S3U6A8-F1
#
_entry.id   AF-A0A0S3U6A8-F1
#
_cell.length_a   1.000
_cell.length_b   1.000
_cell.length_c   1.000
_cell.angle_alpha   90.00
_cell.angle_beta   90.00
_cell.angle_gamma   90.00
#
_symmetry.space_group_name_H-M   'P 1'
#
loop_
_entity.id
_entity.type
_entity.pdbx_description
1 polymer ?
#
loop_
_entity_poly.entity_id
_entity_poly.type
_entity_poly.pdbx_seq_one_letter_code
_entity_poly.pdbx_strand_id
1 'polypeptide(L)'
;MATQHSLATYYNETPAILSLMSLFGDRFENLTAWEKFMLISLISLWQAVDTEAQAAGKVEITLQQALQSIAAHFYQETTSDAQRFLDILVQHNANEHEAIPLITALICQISEGVYQT
;
A
#
# COMPACT_ATOMS: atom_id res chain seq x y z
N MET A 1 10.80 11.03 -17.41
CA MET A 1 12.03 10.84 -16.60
C MET A 1 11.55 10.39 -15.25
N ALA A 2 11.99 9.23 -14.79
CA ALA A 2 11.56 8.66 -13.52
C ALA A 2 11.88 9.59 -12.34
N THR A 3 10.91 9.90 -11.49
CA THR A 3 11.16 10.69 -10.27
C THR A 3 11.73 9.82 -9.17
N GLN A 4 12.47 10.41 -8.21
CA GLN A 4 12.95 9.67 -7.05
C GLN A 4 11.78 9.14 -6.20
N HIS A 5 10.69 9.89 -6.14
CA HIS A 5 9.47 9.55 -5.40
C HIS A 5 8.72 8.33 -5.95
N SER A 6 8.97 7.91 -7.19
CA SER A 6 8.37 6.71 -7.77
C SER A 6 8.98 5.41 -7.22
N LEU A 7 10.11 5.48 -6.50
CA LEU A 7 10.76 4.34 -5.86
C LEU A 7 10.30 4.25 -4.41
N ALA A 8 9.68 3.14 -4.02
CA ALA A 8 9.19 2.97 -2.64
C ALA A 8 10.33 3.01 -1.61
N THR A 9 11.52 2.56 -1.97
CA THR A 9 12.73 2.60 -1.13
C THR A 9 13.32 3.99 -0.94
N TYR A 10 12.88 5.00 -1.70
CA TYR A 10 13.41 6.36 -1.58
C TYR A 10 13.21 6.95 -0.18
N TYR A 11 12.09 6.60 0.46
CA TYR A 11 11.75 7.10 1.79
C TYR A 11 12.23 6.18 2.89
N ASN A 12 12.02 4.86 2.75
CA ASN A 12 12.48 3.84 3.68
C ASN A 12 12.63 2.50 2.96
N GLU A 13 13.79 1.86 3.15
CA GLU A 13 13.99 0.47 2.78
C GLU A 13 13.58 -0.41 3.96
N THR A 14 12.43 -1.07 3.84
CA THR A 14 11.92 -1.98 4.87
C THR A 14 11.79 -3.40 4.34
N PRO A 15 11.75 -4.42 5.23
CA PRO A 15 11.50 -5.79 4.81
C PRO A 15 10.22 -5.96 3.99
N ALA A 16 9.15 -5.20 4.33
CA ALA A 16 7.91 -5.23 3.57
C ALA A 16 8.11 -4.71 2.14
N ILE A 17 8.73 -3.53 1.98
CA ILE A 17 8.98 -2.92 0.67
C ILE A 17 9.91 -3.78 -0.18
N LEU A 18 10.96 -4.35 0.41
CA LEU A 18 11.86 -5.27 -0.29
C LEU A 18 11.14 -6.53 -0.77
N SER A 19 10.29 -7.14 0.07
CA SER A 19 9.46 -8.29 -0.30
C SER A 19 8.52 -7.93 -1.46
N LEU A 20 7.89 -6.76 -1.41
CA LEU A 20 7.02 -6.27 -2.47
C LEU A 20 7.77 -6.04 -3.79
N MET A 21 8.93 -5.38 -3.75
CA MET A 21 9.75 -5.14 -4.95
C MET A 21 10.23 -6.44 -5.58
N SER A 22 10.61 -7.42 -4.77
CA SER A 22 11.04 -8.74 -5.26
C SER A 22 9.95 -9.46 -6.06
N LEU A 23 8.67 -9.18 -5.76
CA LEU A 23 7.52 -9.84 -6.37
C LEU A 23 6.93 -9.03 -7.53
N PHE A 24 6.80 -7.72 -7.36
CA PHE A 24 6.08 -6.85 -8.30
C PHE A 24 6.99 -5.98 -9.16
N GLY A 25 8.31 -6.06 -8.99
CA GLY A 25 9.30 -5.21 -9.66
C GLY A 25 9.66 -3.98 -8.83
N ASP A 26 10.78 -3.35 -9.19
CA ASP A 26 11.38 -2.25 -8.42
C ASP A 26 10.44 -1.04 -8.28
N ARG A 27 9.50 -0.89 -9.21
CA ARG A 27 8.48 0.16 -9.26
C ARG A 27 7.08 -0.43 -9.34
N PHE A 28 6.92 -1.66 -8.85
CA PHE A 28 5.67 -2.41 -8.88
C PHE A 28 5.05 -2.43 -10.30
N GLU A 29 5.88 -2.47 -11.33
CA GLU A 29 5.47 -2.41 -12.74
C GLU A 29 4.68 -3.63 -13.19
N ASN A 30 4.73 -4.72 -12.41
CA ASN A 30 3.89 -5.91 -12.64
C ASN A 30 2.45 -5.73 -12.14
N LEU A 31 2.14 -4.63 -11.45
CA LEU A 31 0.76 -4.29 -11.11
C LEU A 31 0.13 -3.48 -12.23
N THR A 32 -1.15 -3.71 -12.50
CA THR A 32 -1.97 -2.87 -13.36
C THR A 32 -2.26 -1.51 -12.72
N ALA A 33 -2.65 -0.52 -13.52
CA ALA A 33 -3.06 0.79 -13.00
C ALA A 33 -4.25 0.67 -12.03
N TRP A 34 -5.20 -0.22 -12.34
CA TRP A 34 -6.36 -0.50 -11.49
C TRP A 34 -5.95 -1.01 -10.11
N GLU A 35 -5.00 -1.95 -10.05
CA GLU A 35 -4.48 -2.50 -8.80
C GLU A 35 -3.78 -1.44 -7.96
N LYS A 36 -2.98 -0.57 -8.59
CA LYS A 36 -2.36 0.54 -7.88
C LYS A 36 -3.41 1.48 -7.27
N PHE A 37 -4.49 1.79 -7.99
CA PHE A 37 -5.59 2.59 -7.44
C PHE A 37 -6.32 1.91 -6.29
N MET A 38 -6.56 0.60 -6.37
CA MET A 38 -7.15 -0.18 -5.26
C MET A 38 -6.25 -0.13 -4.02
N LEU A 39 -4.94 -0.36 -4.20
CA LEU A 39 -3.96 -0.32 -3.11
C LEU A 39 -3.90 1.06 -2.46
N ILE A 40 -3.83 2.13 -3.26
CA ILE A 40 -3.88 3.51 -2.75
C ILE A 40 -5.14 3.70 -1.90
N SER A 41 -6.30 3.26 -2.39
CA SER A 41 -7.58 3.44 -1.71
C SER A 41 -7.63 2.70 -0.37
N LEU A 42 -7.22 1.44 -0.34
CA LEU A 42 -7.26 0.59 0.86
C LEU A 42 -6.25 1.04 1.92
N ILE A 43 -5.03 1.37 1.52
CA ILE A 43 -4.00 1.86 2.45
C ILE A 43 -4.41 3.24 3.00
N SER A 44 -4.96 4.12 2.15
CA SER A 44 -5.44 5.44 2.59
C SER A 44 -6.62 5.31 3.56
N LEU A 45 -7.56 4.39 3.31
CA LEU A 45 -8.68 4.14 4.22
C LEU A 45 -8.19 3.65 5.59
N TRP A 46 -7.24 2.71 5.61
CA TRP A 46 -6.63 2.26 6.85
C TRP A 46 -6.01 3.43 7.62
N GLN A 47 -5.17 4.24 6.97
CA GLN A 47 -4.49 5.37 7.61
C GLN A 47 -5.47 6.45 8.11
N ALA A 48 -6.55 6.72 7.37
CA ALA A 48 -7.58 7.66 7.80
C ALA A 48 -8.26 7.21 9.09
N VAL A 49 -8.65 5.93 9.16
CA VAL A 49 -9.32 5.36 10.34
C VAL A 49 -8.36 5.31 11.54
N ASP A 50 -7.12 4.87 11.33
CA ASP A 50 -6.13 4.82 12.40
C ASP A 50 -5.86 6.22 12.97
N THR A 51 -5.68 7.22 12.10
CA THR A 51 -5.51 8.62 12.50
C THR A 51 -6.68 9.12 13.36
N GLU A 52 -7.92 8.83 12.95
CA GLU A 52 -9.12 9.20 13.73
C GLU A 52 -9.18 8.48 15.08
N ALA A 53 -8.81 7.19 15.13
CA ALA A 53 -8.80 6.41 16.35
C ALA A 53 -7.76 6.93 17.35
N GLN A 54 -6.53 7.20 16.88
CA GLN A 54 -5.47 7.76 17.70
C GLN A 54 -5.81 9.17 18.20
N ALA A 55 -6.43 10.01 17.35
CA ALA A 55 -6.91 11.33 17.76
C ALA A 55 -7.98 11.26 18.87
N ALA A 56 -8.75 10.17 18.91
CA ALA A 56 -9.71 9.88 19.98
C ALA A 56 -9.10 9.18 21.21
N GLY A 57 -7.77 9.02 21.28
CA GLY A 57 -7.06 8.35 22.37
C GLY A 57 -7.25 6.83 22.40
N LYS A 58 -7.65 6.22 21.28
CA LYS A 58 -7.77 4.76 21.14
C LYS A 58 -6.43 4.15 20.75
N VAL A 59 -6.37 2.82 20.85
CA VAL A 59 -5.22 2.04 20.39
C VAL A 59 -5.13 2.12 18.87
N GLU A 60 -3.90 2.07 18.35
CA GLU A 60 -3.58 1.94 16.94
C GLU A 60 -4.39 0.81 16.28
N ILE A 61 -4.91 1.09 15.10
CA ILE A 61 -5.61 0.14 14.24
C ILE A 61 -4.60 -0.37 13.21
N THR A 62 -4.32 -1.66 13.23
CA THR A 62 -3.40 -2.26 12.26
C THR A 62 -4.04 -2.41 10.88
N LEU A 63 -3.24 -2.53 9.83
CA LEU A 63 -3.74 -2.82 8.48
C LEU A 63 -4.62 -4.07 8.46
N GLN A 64 -4.22 -5.12 9.17
CA GLN A 64 -5.00 -6.35 9.26
C GLN A 64 -6.40 -6.10 9.85
N GLN A 65 -6.48 -5.32 10.93
CA GLN A 65 -7.76 -4.97 11.54
C GLN A 65 -8.62 -4.12 10.60
N ALA A 66 -8.03 -3.15 9.90
CA ALA A 66 -8.74 -2.34 8.92
C ALA A 66 -9.30 -3.18 7.77
N LEU A 67 -8.52 -4.11 7.21
CA LEU A 67 -8.94 -5.03 6.16
C LEU A 67 -10.03 -6.01 6.59
N GLN A 68 -10.04 -6.42 7.86
CA GLN A 68 -11.04 -7.37 8.39
C GLN A 68 -12.35 -6.72 8.86
N SER A 69 -12.37 -5.40 9.05
CA SER A 69 -13.53 -4.68 9.60
C SER A 69 -14.12 -3.70 8.61
N ILE A 70 -13.39 -2.64 8.30
CA ILE A 70 -13.89 -1.45 7.61
C ILE A 70 -13.77 -1.63 6.10
N ALA A 71 -12.68 -2.27 5.66
CA ALA A 71 -12.41 -2.50 4.25
C ALA A 71 -12.78 -3.93 3.81
N ALA A 72 -13.44 -4.74 4.65
CA ALA A 72 -13.66 -6.16 4.39
C ALA A 72 -14.36 -6.45 3.06
N HIS A 73 -15.38 -5.66 2.72
CA HIS A 73 -16.10 -5.80 1.45
C HIS A 73 -15.19 -5.43 0.27
N PHE A 74 -14.48 -4.31 0.34
CA PHE A 74 -13.56 -3.88 -0.70
C PHE A 74 -12.38 -4.83 -0.87
N TYR A 75 -11.87 -5.40 0.22
CA TYR A 75 -10.78 -6.37 0.21
C TYR A 75 -11.14 -7.65 -0.53
N GLN A 76 -12.36 -8.16 -0.33
CA GLN A 76 -12.87 -9.35 -1.02
C GLN A 76 -13.04 -9.15 -2.52
N GLU A 77 -13.18 -7.91 -2.98
CA GLU A 77 -13.34 -7.56 -4.40
C GLU A 77 -12.00 -7.21 -5.07
N THR A 78 -10.88 -7.25 -4.34
CA THR A 78 -9.56 -7.02 -4.93
C THR A 78 -9.11 -8.17 -5.83
N THR A 79 -8.22 -7.87 -6.78
CA THR A 79 -7.53 -8.90 -7.56
C THR A 79 -6.56 -9.68 -6.67
N SER A 80 -6.14 -10.86 -7.13
CA SER A 80 -5.17 -11.70 -6.42
C SER A 80 -3.84 -10.99 -6.14
N ASP A 81 -3.39 -10.12 -7.05
CA ASP A 81 -2.11 -9.42 -6.90
C ASP A 81 -2.22 -8.26 -5.90
N ALA A 82 -3.31 -7.49 -5.95
CA ALA A 82 -3.58 -6.47 -4.92
C ALA A 82 -3.78 -7.11 -3.53
N GLN A 83 -4.45 -8.25 -3.46
CA GLN A 83 -4.62 -9.00 -2.22
C GLN A 83 -3.27 -9.48 -1.68
N ARG A 84 -2.45 -10.10 -2.52
CA ARG A 84 -1.12 -10.58 -2.15
C ARG A 84 -0.19 -9.44 -1.71
N PHE A 85 -0.31 -8.28 -2.34
CA PHE A 85 0.41 -7.09 -1.95
C PHE A 85 0.06 -6.68 -0.51
N LEU A 86 -1.24 -6.59 -0.20
CA LEU A 86 -1.73 -6.24 1.14
C LEU A 86 -1.37 -7.30 2.18
N ASP A 87 -1.43 -8.58 1.83
CA ASP A 87 -1.01 -9.67 2.72
C ASP A 87 0.46 -9.57 3.10
N ILE A 88 1.35 -9.15 2.18
CA ILE A 88 2.77 -8.92 2.49
C ILE A 88 2.92 -7.78 3.50
N LEU A 89 2.20 -6.67 3.31
CA LEU A 89 2.19 -5.57 4.29
C LEU A 89 1.70 -6.03 5.66
N VAL A 90 0.64 -6.85 5.71
CA VAL A 90 0.12 -7.44 6.96
C VAL A 90 1.15 -8.36 7.61
N GLN A 91 1.78 -9.25 6.85
CA GLN A 91 2.78 -10.20 7.36
C GLN A 91 3.98 -9.52 8.00
N HIS A 92 4.38 -8.36 7.46
CA HIS A 92 5.48 -7.57 7.98
C HIS A 92 5.07 -6.55 9.06
N ASN A 93 3.79 -6.53 9.47
CA ASN A 93 3.24 -5.55 10.40
C ASN A 93 3.50 -4.10 9.95
N ALA A 94 3.18 -3.82 8.69
CA ALA A 94 3.39 -2.49 8.13
C ALA A 94 2.68 -1.42 8.96
N ASN A 95 3.33 -0.26 9.10
CA ASN A 95 2.84 0.88 9.87
C ASN A 95 2.73 2.16 9.03
N GLU A 96 2.37 3.28 9.67
CA GLU A 96 2.24 4.60 9.05
C GLU A 96 3.49 5.07 8.28
N HIS A 97 4.69 4.72 8.76
CA HIS A 97 5.96 5.11 8.14
C HIS A 97 6.22 4.38 6.81
N GLU A 98 5.55 3.27 6.57
CA GLU A 98 5.58 2.55 5.30
C GLU A 98 4.37 2.93 4.42
N ALA A 99 3.21 3.16 5.03
CA ALA A 99 1.97 3.45 4.33
C ALA A 99 2.05 4.72 3.46
N ILE A 100 2.50 5.84 4.02
CA ILE A 100 2.51 7.13 3.32
C ILE A 100 3.53 7.16 2.17
N PRO A 101 4.79 6.71 2.35
CA PRO A 101 5.71 6.55 1.23
C PRO A 101 5.19 5.66 0.12
N LEU A 102 4.53 4.55 0.49
CA LEU A 102 4.02 3.61 -0.49
C LEU A 102 2.87 4.20 -1.30
N ILE A 103 1.93 4.89 -0.66
CA ILE A 103 0.86 5.64 -1.35
C ILE A 103 1.49 6.64 -2.34
N THR A 104 2.49 7.40 -1.88
CA THR A 104 3.18 8.39 -2.71
C THR A 104 3.84 7.74 -3.92
N ALA A 105 4.57 6.65 -3.71
CA ALA A 105 5.23 5.91 -4.78
C ALA A 105 4.23 5.38 -5.81
N LEU A 106 3.11 4.79 -5.37
CA LEU A 106 2.06 4.29 -6.25
C LEU A 106 1.43 5.43 -7.09
N ILE A 107 1.14 6.58 -6.48
CA ILE A 107 0.62 7.76 -7.19
C ILE A 107 1.61 8.24 -8.26
N CYS A 108 2.89 8.38 -7.90
CA CYS A 108 3.93 8.79 -8.84
C CYS A 108 4.05 7.79 -10.00
N GLN A 109 4.08 6.49 -9.72
CA GLN A 109 4.16 5.44 -10.73
C GLN A 109 2.99 5.49 -11.71
N ILE A 110 1.75 5.68 -11.23
CA ILE A 110 0.59 5.86 -12.11
C ILE A 110 0.79 7.09 -13.01
N SER A 111 1.20 8.23 -12.43
CA SER A 111 1.42 9.47 -13.20
C SER A 111 2.52 9.35 -14.25
N GLU A 112 3.49 8.47 -14.02
CA GLU A 112 4.62 8.18 -14.90
C GLU A 112 4.31 7.09 -15.95
N GLY A 113 3.13 6.45 -15.89
CA GLY A 113 2.79 5.34 -16.79
C GLY A 113 3.46 4.02 -16.45
N VAL A 114 3.89 3.84 -15.19
CA VAL A 114 4.58 2.62 -14.72
C VAL A 114 3.55 1.64 -14.18
N TYR A 115 3.05 0.77 -15.03
CA TYR A 115 2.13 -0.33 -14.69
C TYR A 115 2.03 -1.31 -15.85
N GLN A 116 1.56 -2.52 -15.56
CA GLN A 116 1.26 -3.52 -16.57
C GLN A 116 0.12 -3.01 -17.47
N THR A 117 0.36 -3.02 -18.78
CA THR A 117 -0.61 -2.69 -19.83
C THR A 117 -1.48 -3.87 -20.20
#